data_AF-A0A7C1M0N5-F1
#
_entry.id   AF-A0A7C1M0N5-F1
#
_cell.length_a   1.000
_cell.length_b   1.000
_cell.length_c   1.000
_cell.angle_alpha   90.00
_cell.angle_beta   90.00
_cell.angle_gamma   90.00
#
_symmetry.space_group_name_H-M   'P 1'
#
loop_
_entity.id
_entity.type
_entity.pdbx_description
1 polymer ?
#
loop_
_entity_poly.entity_id
_entity_poly.type
_entity_poly.pdbx_seq_one_letter_code
_entity_poly.pdbx_strand_id
1 'polypeptide(L)' 'MNAIIKIPTPFNEPVYSYAPGSREKKDLKAHLEKMLNEKIEIPLIIGGKEILSGNMADCRCPHDHNHLLAQYHTAGPP' A
#
# COMPACT_ATOMS: atom_id res chain seq x y z
N MET A 1 7.89 11.28 -34.35
CA MET A 1 6.57 10.65 -34.12
C MET A 1 5.53 11.74 -34.36
N ASN A 2 4.77 11.69 -35.46
CA ASN A 2 3.78 12.72 -35.80
C ASN A 2 2.38 12.15 -35.53
N ALA A 3 1.77 12.50 -34.39
CA ALA A 3 0.45 12.04 -33.99
C ALA A 3 -0.29 13.12 -33.19
N ILE A 4 -1.62 13.15 -33.32
CA ILE A 4 -2.51 13.87 -32.40
C ILE A 4 -2.97 12.86 -31.35
N ILE A 5 -2.37 12.93 -30.15
CA ILE A 5 -2.71 12.02 -29.06
C ILE A 5 -4.02 12.47 -28.42
N LYS A 6 -5.05 11.63 -28.49
CA LYS A 6 -6.27 11.77 -27.69
C LYS A 6 -6.14 10.94 -26.42
N ILE A 7 -6.11 11.61 -25.29
CA ILE A 7 -6.22 10.95 -23.98
C ILE A 7 -7.67 10.51 -23.71
N PRO A 8 -7.88 9.39 -23.00
CA PRO A 8 -9.21 9.01 -22.53
C PRO A 8 -9.82 10.12 -21.67
N THR A 9 -11.12 10.37 -21.84
CA THR A 9 -11.85 11.29 -20.95
C THR A 9 -11.99 10.64 -19.57
N PRO A 10 -11.57 11.31 -18.49
CA PRO A 10 -11.68 10.75 -17.15
C PRO A 10 -13.16 10.67 -16.72
N PHE A 11 -13.49 9.65 -15.94
CA PHE A 11 -14.76 9.52 -15.23
C PHE A 11 -14.50 9.09 -13.79
N ASN A 12 -15.47 9.32 -12.89
CA ASN A 12 -15.35 8.92 -11.49
C ASN A 12 -15.33 7.40 -11.35
N GLU A 13 -14.38 6.87 -10.58
CA GLU A 13 -14.35 5.45 -10.23
C GLU A 13 -15.63 5.06 -9.45
N PRO A 14 -16.29 3.94 -9.80
CA PRO A 14 -17.49 3.49 -9.10
C PRO A 14 -17.21 3.13 -7.64
N VAL A 15 -18.14 3.49 -6.75
CA VAL A 15 -18.11 3.06 -5.35
C VAL A 15 -18.76 1.69 -5.23
N TYR A 16 -18.02 0.70 -4.71
CA TYR A 16 -18.57 -0.62 -4.46
C TYR A 16 -19.34 -0.69 -3.14
N SER A 17 -20.33 -1.59 -3.09
CA SER A 17 -21.24 -1.73 -1.94
C SER A 17 -20.66 -2.56 -0.78
N TYR A 18 -19.76 -3.51 -1.07
CA TYR A 18 -19.26 -4.49 -0.10
C TYR A 18 -20.39 -5.23 0.65
N ALA A 19 -21.51 -5.47 -0.05
CA ALA A 19 -22.67 -6.15 0.46
C ALA A 19 -22.34 -7.61 0.89
N PRO A 20 -23.11 -8.21 1.80
CA PRO A 20 -22.93 -9.62 2.14
C PRO A 20 -22.91 -10.54 0.91
N GLY A 21 -21.90 -11.40 0.80
CA GLY A 21 -21.73 -12.33 -0.31
C GLY A 21 -21.11 -11.74 -1.59
N SER A 22 -20.86 -10.43 -1.65
CA SER A 22 -20.25 -9.81 -2.83
C SER A 22 -18.78 -10.20 -2.99
N ARG A 23 -18.30 -10.16 -4.24
CA ARG A 23 -16.92 -10.57 -4.56
C ARG A 23 -15.91 -9.61 -3.96
N GLU A 24 -16.15 -8.30 -4.05
CA GLU A 24 -15.28 -7.28 -3.50
C GLU A 24 -15.14 -7.38 -1.98
N LYS A 25 -16.19 -7.81 -1.27
CA LYS A 25 -16.11 -8.06 0.18
C LYS A 25 -15.25 -9.28 0.50
N LYS A 26 -15.36 -10.34 -0.30
CA LYS A 26 -14.52 -11.54 -0.15
C LYS A 26 -13.05 -11.19 -0.38
N ASP A 27 -12.76 -10.45 -1.45
CA ASP A 27 -11.40 -10.05 -1.81
C ASP A 27 -10.80 -9.12 -0.76
N LEU A 28 -11.57 -8.16 -0.23
CA LEU A 28 -11.16 -7.29 0.87
C LEU A 28 -10.79 -8.10 2.12
N LYS A 29 -11.63 -9.05 2.54
CA LYS A 29 -11.36 -9.88 3.73
C LYS A 29 -10.10 -10.71 3.55
N ALA A 30 -9.93 -11.35 2.39
CA ALA A 30 -8.74 -12.15 2.09
C ALA A 30 -7.47 -11.28 2.13
N HIS A 31 -7.54 -10.05 1.63
CA HIS A 31 -6.39 -9.14 1.66
C HIS A 31 -6.08 -8.64 3.07
N LEU A 32 -7.10 -8.31 3.88
CA LEU A 32 -6.91 -7.95 5.29
C LEU A 32 -6.23 -9.08 6.07
N GLU A 33 -6.72 -10.32 5.93
CA GLU A 33 -6.10 -11.48 6.57
C GLU A 33 -4.65 -11.67 6.11
N LYS A 34 -4.38 -11.51 4.82
CA LYS A 34 -3.03 -11.57 4.27
C LYS A 34 -2.12 -10.52 4.92
N MET A 35 -2.52 -9.24 4.87
CA MET A 35 -1.70 -8.13 5.38
C MET A 35 -1.42 -8.24 6.88
N LEU A 36 -2.40 -8.67 7.68
CA LEU A 36 -2.22 -8.87 9.12
C LEU A 36 -1.27 -10.03 9.46
N ASN A 37 -0.95 -10.91 8.50
CA ASN A 37 -0.03 -12.03 8.71
C ASN A 37 1.32 -11.83 8.01
N GLU A 38 1.48 -10.76 7.23
CA GLU A 38 2.74 -10.44 6.55
C GLU A 38 3.65 -9.60 7.44
N LYS A 39 4.96 -9.80 7.28
CA LYS A 39 5.98 -8.91 7.83
C LYS A 39 6.58 -8.13 6.66
N ILE A 40 6.38 -6.83 6.65
CA ILE A 40 6.81 -5.96 5.56
C ILE A 40 7.98 -5.09 6.04
N GLU A 41 9.07 -5.11 5.30
CA GLU A 41 10.15 -4.12 5.41
C GLU A 41 9.97 -3.10 4.29
N ILE A 42 9.82 -1.81 4.63
CA ILE A 42 9.56 -0.73 3.69
C ILE A 42 10.86 0.04 3.43
N PRO A 43 11.48 -0.10 2.24
CA PRO A 43 12.68 0.64 1.88
C PRO A 43 12.37 2.11 1.57
N LEU A 44 13.41 2.93 1.56
CA LEU A 44 13.37 4.22 0.89
C LEU A 44 13.48 4.00 -0.62
N ILE A 45 12.67 4.69 -1.42
CA ILE A 45 12.78 4.66 -2.89
C ILE A 45 13.36 5.99 -3.39
N ILE A 46 14.62 5.99 -3.83
CA ILE A 46 15.34 7.19 -4.28
C ILE A 46 15.82 6.96 -5.72
N GLY A 47 15.30 7.75 -6.67
CA GLY A 47 15.61 7.58 -8.10
C GLY A 47 15.24 6.20 -8.65
N GLY A 48 14.18 5.58 -8.09
CA GLY A 48 13.72 4.24 -8.47
C GLY A 48 14.53 3.09 -7.87
N LYS A 49 15.49 3.37 -6.98
CA LYS A 49 16.26 2.35 -6.26
C LYS A 49 15.80 2.22 -4.83
N GLU A 50 15.74 0.99 -4.34
CA GLU A 50 15.54 0.67 -2.93
C GLU A 50 16.82 0.95 -2.14
N ILE A 51 16.68 1.67 -1.03
CA ILE A 51 17.75 2.02 -0.11
C ILE A 51 17.33 1.58 1.30
N LEU A 52 18.15 0.71 1.90
CA LEU A 52 17.99 0.23 3.27
C LEU A 52 18.93 1.04 4.18
N SER A 53 18.38 2.00 4.91
CA SER A 53 19.18 2.86 5.80
C SER A 53 19.65 2.18 7.09
N GLY A 54 19.12 0.99 7.41
CA GLY A 54 19.31 0.31 8.69
C GLY A 54 18.62 0.99 9.90
N ASN A 55 18.35 2.29 9.84
CA ASN A 55 17.57 3.01 10.85
C ASN A 55 16.07 2.83 10.61
N MET A 56 15.43 1.97 11.38
CA MET A 56 14.04 1.57 11.17
C MET A 56 13.09 2.09 12.24
N ALA A 57 11.85 2.33 11.84
CA ALA A 57 10.73 2.64 12.73
C ALA A 57 9.52 1.77 12.40
N ASP A 58 8.59 1.65 13.34
CA ASP A 58 7.45 0.74 13.24
C ASP A 58 6.22 1.41 12.61
N CYS A 59 5.51 0.68 11.74
CA CYS A 59 4.14 0.97 11.34
C CYS A 59 3.19 0.01 12.08
N ARG A 60 2.30 0.57 12.91
CA ARG A 60 1.38 -0.21 13.75
C ARG A 60 -0.08 0.08 13.41
N CYS A 61 -0.96 -0.89 13.64
CA CYS A 61 -2.40 -0.67 13.49
C CYS A 61 -2.90 0.38 14.50
N PRO A 62 -3.59 1.46 14.06
CA PRO A 62 -4.13 2.45 14.99
C PRO A 62 -5.28 1.95 15.87
N HIS A 63 -5.98 0.90 15.44
CA HIS A 63 -7.07 0.28 16.21
C HIS A 63 -6.61 -0.94 17.03
N ASP A 64 -5.36 -1.39 16.84
CA ASP A 64 -4.70 -2.44 17.61
C ASP A 64 -3.19 -2.15 17.65
N HIS A 65 -2.78 -1.27 18.56
CA HIS A 65 -1.39 -0.78 18.61
C HIS A 65 -0.34 -1.88 18.89
N ASN A 66 -0.76 -3.04 19.39
CA ASN A 66 0.14 -4.17 19.59
C ASN A 66 0.51 -4.86 18.28
N HIS A 67 -0.31 -4.71 17.24
CA HIS A 67 -0.08 -5.30 15.94
C HIS A 67 0.90 -4.47 15.11
N LEU A 68 2.05 -5.08 14.78
CA LEU A 68 3.06 -4.53 13.88
C LEU A 68 2.73 -4.93 12.43
N LEU A 69 2.45 -3.95 11.57
CA LEU A 69 2.17 -4.18 10.15
C LEU A 69 3.45 -4.20 9.31
N ALA A 70 4.38 -3.29 9.61
CA ALA A 70 5.61 -3.13 8.87
C ALA A 70 6.69 -2.44 9.71
N GLN A 71 7.93 -2.54 9.27
CA GLN A 71 9.02 -1.67 9.68
C GLN A 71 9.51 -0.91 8.46
N TYR A 72 9.78 0.39 8.60
CA TYR A 72 10.22 1.23 7.48
C TYR A 72 11.56 1.89 7.77
N HIS A 73 12.35 2.03 6.72
CA HIS A 73 13.60 2.78 6.77
C HIS A 73 13.33 4.28 6.86
N THR A 74 13.85 4.90 7.91
CA THR A 74 13.84 6.34 8.06
C THR A 74 14.95 6.97 7.22
N ALA A 75 14.65 8.11 6.60
CA ALA A 75 15.64 8.95 5.96
C ALA A 75 16.32 9.83 7.01
N GLY A 76 17.59 10.13 6.81
CA GLY A 76 18.36 10.99 7.68
C GLY A 76 19.60 11.53 6.97
N PRO A 77 20.27 12.52 7.58
CA PRO A 77 21.60 12.90 7.13
C PRO A 77 22.55 11.68 7.22
N PRO A 78 23.61 11.65 6.38
CA PRO A 78 24.70 10.70 6.56
C PRO A 78 25.41 10.89 7.90
#